data_AF-A0A1G7HF48-F1
#
_entry.id   AF-A0A1G7HF48-F1
#
_cell.length_a   1.000
_cell.length_b   1.000
_cell.length_c   1.000
_cell.angle_alpha   90.00
_cell.angle_beta   90.00
_cell.angle_gamma   90.00
#
_symmetry.space_group_name_H-M   'P 1'
#
loop_
_entity.id
_entity.type
_entity.pdbx_description
1 polymer ?
#
loop_
_entity_poly.entity_id
_entity_poly.type
_entity_poly.pdbx_seq_one_letter_code
_entity_poly.pdbx_strand_id
1 'polypeptide(L)'
;MHKECFYTTHQVYDSNHFLHQILSKALAIVSQFTKGSRLHDLSNRVLLNFPEVDQKTIIAKELNKIQLNRKSSSYTYALELARLIILNYSPDIASGKEKMLSLLFDMNELWEQFIIKQVQQACVGTEVSVSGQESKSFWGNNSLRADIVLRIGDRTLIIDTKWKRPDKSSASVSDLRQMYAYCRFWDAESAMLLYPGDNAENKFKPYLTDDYYKVLDIHNTIEHQCKMGFISVLKDGELNETIGLEILSLLEIH
;
A
#
# COMPACT_ATOMS: atom_id res chain seq x y z
N MET A 1 9.05 -20.98 -56.45
CA MET A 1 9.40 -21.98 -55.42
C MET A 1 10.29 -23.04 -56.05
N HIS A 2 11.46 -23.33 -55.48
CA HIS A 2 12.41 -24.32 -56.03
C HIS A 2 12.15 -25.72 -55.44
N LYS A 3 12.39 -26.77 -56.24
CA LYS A 3 12.18 -28.18 -55.89
C LYS A 3 13.12 -28.71 -54.78
N GLU A 4 13.99 -27.87 -54.23
CA GLU A 4 15.05 -28.24 -53.29
C GLU A 4 14.74 -27.88 -51.84
N CYS A 5 13.63 -27.19 -51.55
CA CYS A 5 13.24 -26.84 -50.18
C CYS A 5 12.23 -27.85 -49.61
N PHE A 6 12.58 -28.48 -48.48
CA PHE A 6 11.68 -29.29 -47.69
C PHE A 6 11.12 -28.47 -46.51
N TYR A 7 9.80 -28.52 -46.30
CA TYR A 7 9.16 -27.89 -45.15
C TYR A 7 9.28 -28.81 -43.93
N THR A 8 10.03 -28.38 -42.92
CA THR A 8 10.17 -29.09 -41.65
C THR A 8 9.65 -28.24 -40.50
N THR A 9 8.73 -28.78 -39.72
CA THR A 9 8.31 -28.20 -38.44
C THR A 9 9.32 -28.55 -37.35
N HIS A 10 9.94 -27.53 -36.77
CA HIS A 10 10.87 -27.67 -35.65
C HIS A 10 10.48 -26.69 -34.54
N GLN A 11 10.70 -27.05 -33.29
CA GLN A 11 10.54 -26.14 -32.16
C GLN A 11 11.82 -25.32 -32.02
N VAL A 12 11.73 -24.01 -32.25
CA VAL A 12 12.82 -23.07 -31.98
C VAL A 12 12.73 -22.65 -30.52
N TYR A 13 13.78 -22.92 -29.75
CA TYR A 13 13.93 -22.41 -28.40
C TYR A 13 14.77 -21.13 -28.47
N ASP A 14 14.11 -19.98 -28.53
CA ASP A 14 14.76 -18.68 -28.53
C ASP A 14 14.36 -17.85 -27.31
N SER A 15 15.12 -16.78 -27.10
CA SER A 15 14.86 -15.79 -26.06
C SER A 15 13.84 -14.74 -26.50
N ASN A 16 13.39 -14.76 -27.76
CA ASN A 16 12.52 -13.76 -28.37
C ASN A 16 11.04 -14.13 -28.17
N HIS A 17 10.64 -14.20 -26.90
CA HIS A 17 9.25 -14.45 -26.53
C HIS A 17 8.60 -13.22 -25.89
N PHE A 18 7.27 -13.18 -25.95
CA PHE A 18 6.47 -12.01 -25.56
C PHE A 18 6.75 -11.50 -24.14
N LEU A 19 7.03 -12.39 -23.18
CA LEU A 19 7.39 -11.99 -21.81
C LEU A 19 8.68 -11.15 -21.76
N HIS A 20 9.72 -11.52 -22.51
CA HIS A 20 10.96 -10.74 -22.57
C HIS A 20 10.75 -9.43 -23.33
N GLN A 21 9.92 -9.40 -24.37
CA GLN A 21 9.54 -8.16 -25.06
C GLN A 21 8.88 -7.14 -24.10
N ILE A 22 8.03 -7.63 -23.18
CA ILE A 22 7.40 -6.80 -22.14
C ILE A 22 8.43 -6.25 -21.15
N LEU A 23 9.28 -7.10 -20.62
CA LEU A 23 10.30 -6.71 -19.65
C LEU A 23 11.31 -5.73 -20.26
N SER A 24 11.75 -6.00 -21.50
CA SER A 24 12.61 -5.11 -22.28
C SER A 24 11.96 -3.75 -22.49
N LYS A 25 10.67 -3.71 -22.87
CA LYS A 25 9.93 -2.44 -23.02
C LYS A 25 9.83 -1.68 -21.69
N ALA A 26 9.52 -2.35 -20.59
CA ALA A 26 9.46 -1.71 -19.28
C ALA A 26 10.82 -1.16 -18.84
N LEU A 27 11.91 -1.93 -19.01
CA LEU A 27 13.28 -1.49 -18.74
C LEU A 27 13.67 -0.28 -19.61
N ALA A 28 13.29 -0.28 -20.88
CA ALA A 28 13.54 0.85 -21.77
C ALA A 28 12.78 2.12 -21.34
N ILE A 29 11.55 1.98 -20.80
CA ILE A 29 10.81 3.09 -20.22
C ILE A 29 11.53 3.60 -18.96
N VAL A 30 11.90 2.70 -18.03
CA VAL A 30 12.62 3.08 -16.78
C VAL A 30 13.94 3.79 -17.07
N SER A 31 14.74 3.29 -18.02
CA SER A 31 16.01 3.93 -18.42
C SER A 31 15.81 5.37 -18.91
N GLN A 32 14.70 5.66 -19.59
CA GLN A 32 14.40 7.02 -20.07
C GLN A 32 14.17 8.03 -18.94
N PHE A 33 13.51 7.60 -17.85
CA PHE A 33 13.16 8.47 -16.72
C PHE A 33 14.21 8.52 -15.60
N THR A 34 15.22 7.66 -15.65
CA THR A 34 16.20 7.52 -14.55
C THR A 34 17.54 8.18 -14.84
N LYS A 35 17.73 8.79 -16.01
CA LYS A 35 18.99 9.42 -16.45
C LYS A 35 19.62 10.29 -15.35
N GLY A 36 20.89 10.03 -15.06
CA GLY A 36 21.66 10.75 -14.03
C GLY A 36 21.48 10.22 -12.60
N SER A 37 20.67 9.19 -12.38
CA SER A 37 20.57 8.49 -11.08
C SER A 37 21.38 7.20 -11.07
N ARG A 38 21.70 6.67 -9.87
CA ARG A 38 22.27 5.33 -9.69
C ARG A 38 21.43 4.22 -10.35
N LEU A 39 20.13 4.44 -10.48
CA LEU A 39 19.20 3.49 -11.11
C LEU A 39 19.40 3.40 -12.63
N HIS A 40 19.87 4.48 -13.28
CA HIS A 40 20.17 4.47 -14.72
C HIS A 40 21.30 3.49 -15.06
N ASP A 41 22.37 3.50 -14.28
CA ASP A 41 23.51 2.59 -14.50
C ASP A 41 23.09 1.14 -14.31
N LEU A 42 22.27 0.86 -13.28
CA LEU A 42 21.71 -0.47 -13.07
C LEU A 42 20.80 -0.88 -14.24
N SER A 43 19.89 0.00 -14.67
CA SER A 43 18.98 -0.25 -15.79
C SER A 43 19.74 -0.54 -17.08
N ASN A 44 20.82 0.20 -17.37
CA ASN A 44 21.61 0.02 -18.59
C ASN A 44 22.45 -1.26 -18.55
N ARG A 45 23.01 -1.63 -17.39
CA ARG A 45 23.67 -2.94 -17.23
C ARG A 45 22.70 -4.09 -17.46
N VAL A 46 21.48 -3.98 -16.93
CA VAL A 46 20.45 -5.01 -17.15
C VAL A 46 20.08 -5.06 -18.64
N LEU A 47 19.82 -3.91 -19.28
CA LEU A 47 19.50 -3.84 -20.71
C LEU A 47 20.60 -4.44 -21.59
N LEU A 48 21.87 -4.18 -21.27
CA LEU A 48 23.02 -4.69 -22.04
C LEU A 48 23.17 -6.22 -21.93
N ASN A 49 22.77 -6.80 -20.80
CA ASN A 49 22.77 -8.26 -20.60
C ASN A 49 21.42 -8.91 -20.94
N PHE A 50 20.41 -8.13 -21.32
CA PHE A 50 19.09 -8.63 -21.67
C PHE A 50 19.14 -9.25 -23.07
N PRO A 51 18.49 -10.39 -23.32
CA PRO A 51 18.47 -10.99 -24.65
C PRO A 51 17.91 -10.03 -25.69
N GLU A 52 18.45 -10.09 -26.91
CA GLU A 52 17.88 -9.38 -28.05
C GLU A 52 16.47 -9.90 -28.33
N VAL A 53 15.50 -9.00 -28.32
CA VAL A 53 14.09 -9.30 -28.54
C VAL A 53 13.46 -8.26 -29.46
N ASP A 54 12.46 -8.68 -30.23
CA ASP A 54 11.77 -7.78 -31.14
C ASP A 54 11.02 -6.69 -30.39
N GLN A 55 11.12 -5.47 -30.91
CA GLN A 55 10.35 -4.33 -30.40
C GLN A 55 8.91 -4.44 -30.88
N LYS A 56 7.99 -4.69 -29.95
CA LYS A 56 6.56 -4.79 -30.23
C LYS A 56 5.77 -3.68 -29.53
N THR A 57 4.76 -3.14 -30.22
CA THR A 57 3.76 -2.28 -29.58
C THR A 57 2.88 -3.13 -28.67
N ILE A 58 3.11 -3.02 -27.37
CA ILE A 58 2.36 -3.74 -26.34
C ILE A 58 1.10 -2.95 -25.98
N ILE A 59 -0.07 -3.56 -26.15
CA ILE A 59 -1.38 -2.98 -25.80
C ILE A 59 -1.90 -3.67 -24.53
N ALA A 60 -2.67 -2.94 -23.71
CA ALA A 60 -3.24 -3.45 -22.44
C ALA A 60 -3.96 -4.80 -22.59
N LYS A 61 -4.70 -5.00 -23.69
CA LYS A 61 -5.40 -6.27 -23.97
C LYS A 61 -4.44 -7.45 -24.13
N GLU A 62 -3.26 -7.25 -24.71
CA GLU A 62 -2.26 -8.31 -24.86
C GLU A 62 -1.57 -8.61 -23.54
N LEU A 63 -1.22 -7.57 -22.76
CA LEU A 63 -0.70 -7.73 -21.41
C LEU A 63 -1.66 -8.57 -20.57
N ASN A 64 -2.94 -8.20 -20.50
CA ASN A 64 -3.94 -8.86 -19.65
C ASN A 64 -4.24 -10.32 -20.00
N LYS A 65 -3.83 -10.80 -21.18
CA LYS A 65 -3.99 -12.20 -21.59
C LYS A 65 -2.87 -13.13 -21.13
N ILE A 66 -1.76 -12.60 -20.63
CA ILE A 66 -0.62 -13.42 -20.22
C ILE A 66 -0.97 -14.20 -18.98
N GLN A 67 -0.90 -15.53 -19.11
CA GLN A 67 -0.97 -16.45 -18.00
C GLN A 67 0.41 -17.07 -17.81
N LEU A 68 0.96 -16.91 -16.61
CA LEU A 68 2.21 -17.55 -16.25
C LEU A 68 1.98 -19.04 -15.96
N ASN A 69 2.95 -19.85 -16.31
CA ASN A 69 2.96 -21.28 -16.03
C ASN A 69 4.10 -21.61 -15.06
N ARG A 70 4.26 -22.88 -14.70
CA ARG A 70 5.32 -23.33 -13.78
C ARG A 70 6.74 -22.92 -14.20
N LYS A 71 7.01 -22.77 -15.50
CA LYS A 71 8.33 -22.36 -16.02
C LYS A 71 8.54 -20.85 -15.99
N SER A 72 7.45 -20.06 -15.98
CA SER A 72 7.50 -18.60 -16.01
C SER A 72 7.04 -17.94 -14.70
N SER A 73 6.73 -18.71 -13.67
CA SER A 73 6.26 -18.21 -12.37
C SER A 73 7.28 -17.31 -11.65
N SER A 74 8.57 -17.48 -11.92
CA SER A 74 9.62 -16.59 -11.40
C SER A 74 9.51 -15.15 -11.91
N TYR A 75 8.83 -14.93 -13.04
CA TYR A 75 8.67 -13.60 -13.63
C TYR A 75 7.47 -12.84 -13.09
N THR A 76 6.67 -13.41 -12.18
CA THR A 76 5.41 -12.81 -11.69
C THR A 76 5.59 -11.36 -11.26
N TYR A 77 6.52 -11.11 -10.34
CA TYR A 77 6.75 -9.76 -9.81
C TYR A 77 7.28 -8.79 -10.88
N ALA A 78 8.23 -9.25 -11.71
CA ALA A 78 8.77 -8.43 -12.80
C ALA A 78 7.70 -8.08 -13.84
N LEU A 79 6.79 -9.01 -14.13
CA LEU A 79 5.68 -8.80 -15.05
C LEU A 79 4.63 -7.83 -14.46
N GLU A 80 4.33 -7.91 -13.18
CA GLU A 80 3.44 -6.97 -12.49
C GLU A 80 3.98 -5.55 -12.53
N LEU A 81 5.27 -5.36 -12.22
CA LEU A 81 5.93 -4.07 -12.35
C LEU A 81 5.96 -3.58 -13.81
N ALA A 82 6.26 -4.47 -14.76
CA ALA A 82 6.26 -4.11 -16.17
C ALA A 82 4.87 -3.68 -16.67
N ARG A 83 3.80 -4.35 -16.23
CA ARG A 83 2.42 -3.93 -16.50
C ARG A 83 2.17 -2.53 -15.96
N LEU A 84 2.51 -2.30 -14.69
CA LEU A 84 2.31 -1.01 -14.04
C LEU A 84 3.03 0.12 -14.80
N ILE A 85 4.30 -0.10 -15.15
CA ILE A 85 5.11 0.88 -15.89
C ILE A 85 4.52 1.14 -17.28
N ILE A 86 4.23 0.08 -18.05
CA ILE A 86 3.80 0.22 -19.45
C ILE A 86 2.40 0.82 -19.55
N LEU A 87 1.47 0.43 -18.67
CA LEU A 87 0.08 0.92 -18.70
C LEU A 87 -0.05 2.39 -18.27
N ASN A 88 0.87 2.86 -17.42
CA ASN A 88 0.90 4.25 -16.98
C ASN A 88 1.81 5.14 -17.84
N TYR A 89 2.43 4.59 -18.89
CA TYR A 89 3.29 5.33 -19.80
C TYR A 89 2.49 5.92 -20.96
N SER A 90 2.44 7.24 -21.02
CA SER A 90 1.74 8.03 -22.05
C SER A 90 2.77 8.80 -22.88
N PRO A 91 3.22 8.25 -24.02
CA PRO A 91 4.22 8.91 -24.86
C PRO A 91 3.68 10.07 -25.71
N ASP A 92 2.35 10.21 -25.83
CA ASP A 92 1.70 11.21 -26.69
C ASP A 92 0.45 11.79 -26.01
N ILE A 93 0.59 12.93 -25.32
CA ILE A 93 -0.54 13.78 -24.96
C ILE A 93 -0.60 14.95 -25.97
N ALA A 94 -1.38 14.70 -27.02
CA ALA A 94 -2.05 15.61 -27.97
C ALA A 94 -1.32 16.74 -28.72
N SER A 95 -0.10 17.18 -28.35
CA SER A 95 0.72 18.11 -29.17
C SER A 95 2.12 18.41 -28.62
N GLY A 96 2.48 17.90 -27.44
CA GLY A 96 3.80 18.08 -26.84
C GLY A 96 4.61 16.79 -26.90
N LYS A 97 5.88 16.86 -27.31
CA LYS A 97 6.86 15.76 -27.35
C LYS A 97 7.27 15.27 -25.95
N GLU A 98 6.37 15.28 -24.98
CA GLU A 98 6.68 14.96 -23.58
C GLU A 98 6.23 13.54 -23.26
N LYS A 99 7.19 12.73 -22.81
CA LYS A 99 6.96 11.37 -22.34
C LYS A 99 6.59 11.43 -20.87
N MET A 100 5.41 10.94 -20.50
CA MET A 100 4.95 10.98 -19.11
C MET A 100 4.69 9.57 -18.57
N LEU A 101 5.09 9.33 -17.32
CA LEU A 101 4.67 8.16 -16.54
C LEU A 101 3.72 8.65 -15.44
N SER A 102 2.43 8.35 -15.58
CA SER A 102 1.37 8.83 -14.69
C SER A 102 0.93 7.71 -13.75
N LEU A 103 1.61 7.53 -12.63
CA LEU A 103 1.12 6.67 -11.55
C LEU A 103 0.19 7.48 -10.64
N LEU A 104 -1.12 7.33 -10.83
CA LEU A 104 -2.11 7.88 -9.93
C LEU A 104 -2.56 6.78 -8.97
N PHE A 105 -2.24 6.95 -7.69
CA PHE A 105 -2.72 6.09 -6.61
C PHE A 105 -3.69 6.86 -5.74
N ASP A 106 -4.72 6.18 -5.22
CA ASP A 106 -5.45 6.69 -4.07
C ASP A 106 -4.50 6.62 -2.86
N MET A 107 -3.94 7.77 -2.50
CA MET A 107 -2.96 7.85 -1.42
C MET A 107 -3.55 7.53 -0.05
N ASN A 108 -4.87 7.67 0.14
CA ASN A 108 -5.50 7.27 1.41
C ASN A 108 -5.48 5.75 1.51
N GLU A 109 -5.95 5.05 0.47
CA GLU A 109 -5.97 3.59 0.44
C GLU A 109 -4.55 3.01 0.51
N LEU A 110 -3.60 3.58 -0.24
CA LEU A 110 -2.20 3.15 -0.21
C LEU A 110 -1.59 3.33 1.19
N TRP A 111 -1.82 4.48 1.83
CA TRP A 111 -1.33 4.75 3.17
C TRP A 111 -1.92 3.78 4.19
N GLU A 112 -3.23 3.58 4.17
CA GLU A 112 -3.93 2.67 5.06
C GLU A 112 -3.38 1.23 4.93
N GLN A 113 -3.32 0.72 3.69
CA GLN A 113 -2.82 -0.63 3.42
C GLN A 113 -1.35 -0.80 3.82
N PHE A 114 -0.53 0.22 3.58
CA PHE A 114 0.86 0.22 3.99
C PHE A 114 0.99 0.07 5.52
N ILE A 115 0.28 0.91 6.28
CA ILE A 115 0.30 0.84 7.75
C ILE A 115 -0.23 -0.51 8.25
N ILE A 116 -1.33 -1.02 7.70
CA ILE A 116 -1.86 -2.36 8.04
C ILE A 116 -0.76 -3.41 7.91
N LYS A 117 -0.03 -3.41 6.79
CA LYS A 117 1.04 -4.39 6.54
C LYS A 117 2.22 -4.23 7.48
N GLN A 118 2.67 -3.00 7.75
CA GLN A 118 3.77 -2.75 8.68
C GLN A 118 3.42 -3.21 10.10
N VAL A 119 2.21 -2.93 10.58
CA VAL A 119 1.75 -3.35 11.92
C VAL A 119 1.58 -4.88 11.98
N GLN A 120 0.97 -5.50 10.96
CA GLN A 120 0.84 -6.95 10.87
C GLN A 120 2.21 -7.66 10.93
N GLN A 121 3.20 -7.15 10.20
CA GLN A 121 4.56 -7.70 10.20
C GLN A 121 5.23 -7.57 11.57
N ALA A 122 5.08 -6.42 12.25
CA ALA A 122 5.64 -6.20 13.57
C ALA A 122 5.01 -7.10 14.66
N CYS A 123 3.75 -7.51 14.47
CA CYS A 123 3.06 -8.41 15.40
C CYS A 123 3.27 -9.91 15.11
N VAL A 124 4.06 -10.28 14.09
CA VAL A 124 4.31 -11.70 13.81
C VAL A 124 5.03 -12.34 15.00
N GLY A 125 4.40 -13.37 15.60
CA GLY A 125 4.96 -14.08 16.75
C GLY A 125 4.63 -13.47 18.11
N THR A 126 3.83 -12.41 18.16
CA THR A 126 3.28 -11.85 19.41
C THR A 126 1.85 -12.34 19.66
N GLU A 127 1.29 -12.03 20.84
CA GLU A 127 -0.12 -12.32 21.15
C GLU A 127 -1.10 -11.27 20.57
N VAL A 128 -0.58 -10.28 19.81
CA VAL A 128 -1.37 -9.18 19.27
C VAL A 128 -2.08 -9.60 17.98
N SER A 129 -3.40 -9.66 18.01
CA SER A 129 -4.21 -9.89 16.81
C SER A 129 -4.47 -8.56 16.08
N VAL A 130 -4.13 -8.49 14.79
CA VAL A 130 -4.29 -7.27 13.96
C VAL A 130 -5.26 -7.54 12.81
N SER A 131 -6.42 -6.88 12.80
CA SER A 131 -7.36 -6.86 11.67
C SER A 131 -7.33 -5.51 10.97
N GLY A 132 -7.23 -5.53 9.64
CA GLY A 132 -7.40 -4.35 8.81
C GLY A 132 -8.83 -4.25 8.28
N GLN A 133 -9.34 -3.02 8.14
CA GLN A 133 -10.61 -2.72 7.46
C GLN A 133 -11.83 -3.44 8.05
N GLU A 134 -11.85 -3.62 9.37
CA GLU A 134 -12.96 -4.30 10.05
C GLU A 134 -14.22 -3.41 10.04
N SER A 135 -15.35 -3.99 9.66
CA SER A 135 -16.62 -3.27 9.53
C SER A 135 -17.68 -3.77 10.51
N LYS A 136 -18.42 -2.84 11.11
CA LYS A 136 -19.63 -3.13 11.91
C LYS A 136 -20.83 -2.40 11.32
N SER A 137 -21.97 -3.08 11.25
CA SER A 137 -23.22 -2.47 10.78
C SER A 137 -23.63 -1.32 11.69
N PHE A 138 -24.14 -0.23 11.11
CA PHE A 138 -24.51 0.96 11.87
C PHE A 138 -25.91 1.49 11.53
N TRP A 139 -26.12 2.00 10.32
CA TRP A 139 -27.38 2.65 9.95
C TRP A 139 -27.84 2.24 8.55
N GLY A 140 -28.88 1.41 8.50
CA GLY A 140 -29.36 0.82 7.24
C GLY A 140 -28.26 0.01 6.56
N ASN A 141 -27.90 0.39 5.34
CA ASN A 141 -26.81 -0.24 4.60
C ASN A 141 -25.42 0.37 4.90
N ASN A 142 -25.35 1.36 5.79
CA ASN A 142 -24.08 1.99 6.18
C ASN A 142 -23.42 1.22 7.33
N SER A 143 -22.09 1.11 7.25
CA SER A 143 -21.25 0.50 8.29
C SER A 143 -20.21 1.51 8.77
N LEU A 144 -19.78 1.32 10.01
CA LEU A 144 -18.53 1.89 10.50
C LEU A 144 -17.41 0.95 10.09
N ARG A 145 -16.27 1.51 9.66
CA ARG A 145 -15.12 0.73 9.20
C ARG A 145 -13.84 1.29 9.80
N ALA A 146 -13.29 0.59 10.79
CA ALA A 146 -12.01 0.95 11.36
C ALA A 146 -10.88 0.51 10.43
N ASP A 147 -9.88 1.37 10.21
CA ASP A 147 -8.75 1.06 9.34
C ASP A 147 -7.93 -0.10 9.91
N ILE A 148 -7.62 -0.05 11.21
CA ILE A 148 -6.85 -1.09 11.91
C ILE A 148 -7.41 -1.30 13.31
N VAL A 149 -7.64 -2.56 13.68
CA VAL A 149 -8.04 -2.96 15.04
C VAL A 149 -6.99 -3.93 15.58
N LEU A 150 -6.45 -3.59 16.76
CA LEU A 150 -5.50 -4.41 17.49
C LEU A 150 -6.19 -4.97 18.73
N ARG A 151 -6.02 -6.28 18.99
CA ARG A 151 -6.58 -6.96 20.17
C ARG A 151 -5.48 -7.68 20.93
N ILE A 152 -5.38 -7.42 22.23
CA ILE A 152 -4.33 -7.92 23.14
C ILE A 152 -5.00 -8.35 24.44
N GLY A 153 -5.23 -9.65 24.62
CA GLY A 153 -6.09 -10.13 25.70
C GLY A 153 -7.47 -9.48 25.62
N ASP A 154 -7.86 -8.77 26.68
CA ASP A 154 -9.14 -8.05 26.77
C ASP A 154 -9.08 -6.60 26.24
N ARG A 155 -7.90 -6.12 25.84
CA ARG A 155 -7.71 -4.75 25.36
C ARG A 155 -7.93 -4.67 23.86
N THR A 156 -8.77 -3.74 23.41
CA THR A 156 -8.93 -3.39 21.99
C THR A 156 -8.42 -1.98 21.75
N LEU A 157 -7.57 -1.81 20.75
CA LEU A 157 -7.06 -0.52 20.29
C LEU A 157 -7.41 -0.31 18.82
N ILE A 158 -7.64 0.93 18.43
CA ILE A 158 -8.00 1.29 17.05
C ILE A 158 -6.98 2.27 16.50
N ILE A 159 -6.57 2.06 15.26
CA ILE A 159 -5.84 3.06 14.48
C ILE A 159 -6.73 3.48 13.31
N ASP A 160 -6.88 4.78 13.13
CA ASP A 160 -7.44 5.39 11.93
C ASP A 160 -6.35 6.23 11.26
N THR A 161 -6.07 5.91 10.02
CA THR A 161 -4.96 6.47 9.25
C THR A 161 -5.46 7.65 8.44
N LYS A 162 -4.64 8.71 8.36
CA LYS A 162 -4.99 9.92 7.61
C LYS A 162 -3.81 10.38 6.76
N TRP A 163 -3.96 10.33 5.43
CA TRP A 163 -2.97 10.88 4.49
C TRP A 163 -3.07 12.41 4.38
N LYS A 164 -2.70 13.12 5.45
CA LYS A 164 -2.63 14.59 5.48
C LYS A 164 -1.63 15.05 6.52
N ARG A 165 -1.08 16.25 6.34
CA ARG A 165 -0.32 16.95 7.38
C ARG A 165 -1.29 17.89 8.12
N PRO A 166 -1.62 17.64 9.39
CA PRO A 166 -2.50 18.52 10.14
C PRO A 166 -1.78 19.85 10.42
N ASP A 167 -2.38 20.98 10.00
CA ASP A 167 -1.84 22.33 10.24
C ASP A 167 -1.94 22.78 11.71
N LYS A 168 -2.77 22.09 12.51
CA LYS A 168 -3.04 22.37 13.92
C LYS A 168 -2.54 21.21 14.76
N SER A 169 -2.10 21.51 15.98
CA SER A 169 -1.78 20.51 17.02
C SER A 169 -3.02 19.75 17.56
N SER A 170 -4.15 19.82 16.87
CA SER A 170 -5.41 19.21 17.27
C SER A 170 -6.11 18.53 16.09
N ALA A 171 -6.63 17.34 16.32
CA ALA A 171 -7.48 16.62 15.37
C ALA A 171 -8.74 17.42 15.01
N SER A 172 -9.31 17.17 13.82
CA SER A 172 -10.57 17.81 13.44
C SER A 172 -11.73 17.26 14.28
N VAL A 173 -12.79 18.05 14.46
CA VAL A 173 -14.00 17.60 15.17
C VAL A 173 -14.62 16.37 14.51
N SER A 174 -14.51 16.26 13.18
CA SER A 174 -14.97 15.07 12.45
C SER A 174 -14.15 13.83 12.80
N ASP A 175 -12.82 13.96 12.82
CA ASP A 175 -11.92 12.86 13.19
C ASP A 175 -12.17 12.43 14.65
N LEU A 176 -12.38 13.38 15.58
CA LEU A 176 -12.70 13.08 16.98
C LEU A 176 -14.04 12.35 17.14
N ARG A 177 -15.08 12.75 16.38
CA ARG A 177 -16.37 12.05 16.37
C ARG A 177 -16.25 10.62 15.82
N GLN A 178 -15.38 10.42 14.83
CA GLN A 178 -15.09 9.11 14.28
C GLN A 178 -14.39 8.23 15.33
N MET A 179 -13.38 8.76 16.04
CA MET A 179 -12.72 8.07 17.14
C MET A 179 -13.70 7.67 18.25
N TYR A 180 -14.58 8.58 18.64
CA TYR A 180 -15.65 8.29 19.59
C TYR A 180 -16.52 7.11 19.13
N ALA A 181 -17.00 7.15 17.88
CA ALA A 181 -17.84 6.08 17.34
C ALA A 181 -17.09 4.74 17.31
N TYR A 182 -15.82 4.74 16.93
CA TYR A 182 -15.00 3.54 16.88
C TYR A 182 -14.77 2.95 18.26
N CYS A 183 -14.37 3.76 19.23
CA CYS A 183 -14.23 3.33 20.63
C CYS A 183 -15.49 2.66 21.16
N ARG A 184 -16.67 3.23 20.89
CA ARG A 184 -17.95 2.68 21.35
C ARG A 184 -18.36 1.40 20.63
N PHE A 185 -18.19 1.33 19.31
CA PHE A 185 -18.62 0.17 18.53
C PHE A 185 -17.72 -1.04 18.69
N TRP A 186 -16.45 -0.84 19.00
CA TRP A 186 -15.47 -1.92 19.20
C TRP A 186 -15.15 -2.23 20.65
N ASP A 187 -15.77 -1.52 21.59
CA ASP A 187 -15.42 -1.57 23.01
C ASP A 187 -13.90 -1.36 23.21
N ALA A 188 -13.38 -0.37 22.48
CA ALA A 188 -11.94 -0.10 22.46
C ALA A 188 -11.57 0.88 23.57
N GLU A 189 -10.53 0.50 24.31
CA GLU A 189 -9.93 1.30 25.39
C GLU A 189 -9.36 2.59 24.83
N SER A 190 -8.67 2.49 23.69
CA SER A 190 -8.00 3.64 23.08
C SER A 190 -8.07 3.63 21.55
N ALA A 191 -8.01 4.83 20.98
CA ALA A 191 -7.94 5.04 19.53
C ALA A 191 -6.88 6.08 19.16
N MET A 192 -6.19 5.85 18.05
CA MET A 192 -5.13 6.72 17.55
C MET A 192 -5.40 7.16 16.12
N LEU A 193 -5.32 8.47 15.89
CA LEU A 193 -5.26 9.05 14.56
C LEU A 193 -3.81 9.08 14.08
N LEU A 194 -3.46 8.29 13.08
CA LEU A 194 -2.08 8.14 12.60
C LEU A 194 -1.85 8.93 11.30
N TYR A 195 -0.91 9.88 11.36
CA TYR A 195 -0.54 10.76 10.25
C TYR A 195 0.88 10.47 9.75
N PRO A 196 1.17 10.71 8.47
CA PRO A 196 2.55 10.78 7.99
C PRO A 196 3.22 12.07 8.49
N GLY A 197 4.43 11.96 9.03
CA GLY A 197 5.21 13.12 9.47
C GLY A 197 6.26 12.79 10.51
N ASP A 198 7.06 13.78 10.88
CA ASP A 198 8.06 13.63 11.93
C ASP A 198 7.40 13.31 13.27
N ASN A 199 8.06 12.50 14.08
CA ASN A 199 7.54 12.11 15.39
C ASN A 199 7.29 13.38 16.23
N ALA A 200 6.03 13.57 16.63
CA ALA A 200 5.62 14.62 17.55
C ALA A 200 5.05 13.98 18.81
N GLU A 201 5.56 14.38 19.97
CA GLU A 201 5.07 13.88 21.26
C GLU A 201 3.61 14.25 21.47
N ASN A 202 2.75 13.24 21.48
CA ASN A 202 1.33 13.37 21.77
C ASN A 202 0.93 12.28 22.76
N LYS A 203 0.31 12.71 23.86
CA LYS A 203 -0.18 11.82 24.90
C LYS A 203 -1.64 11.45 24.65
N PHE A 204 -2.03 10.24 25.06
CA PHE A 204 -3.43 9.88 25.17
C PHE A 204 -4.15 10.86 26.09
N LYS A 205 -5.29 11.36 25.61
CA LYS A 205 -6.18 12.23 26.37
C LYS A 205 -7.47 11.46 26.65
N PRO A 206 -7.86 11.32 27.92
CA PRO A 206 -9.09 10.64 28.27
C PRO A 206 -10.30 11.51 27.92
N TYR A 207 -11.40 10.87 27.56
CA TYR A 207 -12.73 11.48 27.51
C TYR A 207 -13.74 10.51 28.11
N LEU A 208 -14.54 11.01 29.05
CA LEU A 208 -15.52 10.20 29.77
C LEU A 208 -16.80 10.08 28.97
N THR A 209 -17.36 8.87 28.97
CA THR A 209 -18.65 8.57 28.34
C THR A 209 -19.49 7.71 29.27
N ASP A 210 -20.79 7.93 29.26
CA ASP A 210 -21.74 7.17 30.06
C ASP A 210 -22.54 6.20 29.18
N ASP A 211 -22.69 4.96 29.64
CA ASP A 211 -23.68 4.03 29.09
C ASP A 211 -25.07 4.42 29.56
N TYR A 212 -25.85 5.07 28.69
CA TYR A 212 -27.26 5.34 28.95
C TYR A 212 -28.11 4.09 28.72
N TYR A 213 -28.28 3.25 29.75
CA TYR A 213 -29.46 2.39 29.87
C TYR A 213 -30.45 3.03 30.84
N LYS A 214 -31.53 3.61 30.31
CA LYS A 214 -32.55 4.41 31.03
C LYS A 214 -33.42 3.63 32.03
N VAL A 215 -32.96 2.51 32.57
CA VAL A 215 -33.81 1.61 33.35
C VAL A 215 -33.47 1.64 34.85
N LEU A 216 -32.24 1.99 35.28
CA LEU A 216 -31.85 1.79 36.70
C LEU A 216 -30.86 2.81 37.32
N ASP A 217 -30.52 3.95 36.71
CA ASP A 217 -29.54 4.93 37.26
C ASP A 217 -28.14 4.34 37.61
N ILE A 218 -27.86 3.10 37.19
CA ILE A 218 -26.53 2.50 37.28
C ILE A 218 -25.78 2.88 36.01
N HIS A 219 -24.88 3.85 36.13
CA HIS A 219 -23.98 4.26 35.05
C HIS A 219 -22.63 3.57 35.23
N ASN A 220 -22.25 2.75 34.26
CA ASN A 220 -20.85 2.35 34.13
C ASN A 220 -20.15 3.46 33.34
N THR A 221 -19.21 4.15 33.99
CA THR A 221 -18.34 5.12 33.31
C THR A 221 -17.37 4.37 32.42
N ILE A 222 -17.37 4.70 31.13
CA ILE A 222 -16.39 4.16 30.18
C ILE A 222 -15.39 5.27 29.88
N GLU A 223 -14.14 5.02 30.25
CA GLU A 223 -13.02 5.88 29.92
C GLU A 223 -12.43 5.45 28.59
N HIS A 224 -12.63 6.27 27.56
CA HIS A 224 -11.96 6.10 26.29
C HIS A 224 -10.79 7.07 26.19
N GLN A 225 -9.74 6.66 25.50
CA GLN A 225 -8.56 7.49 25.28
C GLN A 225 -8.33 7.74 23.81
N CYS A 226 -7.98 8.97 23.43
CA CYS A 226 -7.59 9.28 22.05
C CYS A 226 -6.28 10.05 21.96
N LYS A 227 -5.54 9.81 20.88
CA LYS A 227 -4.37 10.62 20.54
C LYS A 227 -4.12 10.75 19.05
N MET A 228 -3.19 11.64 18.73
CA MET A 228 -2.58 11.73 17.42
C MET A 228 -1.22 11.02 17.46
N GLY A 229 -0.92 10.24 16.43
CA GLY A 229 0.39 9.65 16.19
C GLY A 229 0.95 10.17 14.88
N PHE A 230 2.26 10.30 14.80
CA PHE A 230 2.98 10.70 13.60
C PHE A 230 4.05 9.67 13.31
N ILE A 231 4.20 9.28 12.05
CA ILE A 231 5.23 8.32 11.65
C ILE A 231 5.88 8.76 10.34
N SER A 232 7.21 8.72 10.32
CA SER A 232 7.97 8.98 9.12
C SER A 232 8.19 7.69 8.34
N VAL A 233 7.85 7.73 7.05
CA VAL A 233 8.10 6.63 6.10
C VAL A 233 9.57 6.53 5.76
N LEU A 234 10.32 7.63 5.89
CA LEU A 234 11.73 7.69 5.55
C LEU A 234 12.57 7.97 6.79
N LYS A 235 13.70 7.28 6.88
CA LYS A 235 14.74 7.51 7.88
C LYS A 235 16.06 7.65 7.14
N ASP A 236 16.72 8.80 7.30
CA ASP A 236 17.98 9.13 6.62
C ASP A 236 17.93 9.00 5.08
N GLY A 237 16.76 9.22 4.49
CA GLY A 237 16.54 9.13 3.03
C GLY A 237 16.24 7.72 2.51
N GLU A 238 16.24 6.71 3.39
CA GLU A 238 15.86 5.33 3.07
C GLU A 238 14.50 4.98 3.68
N LEU A 239 13.86 3.92 3.18
CA LEU A 239 12.59 3.43 3.72
C LEU A 239 12.78 2.97 5.17
N ASN A 240 11.93 3.45 6.07
CA ASN A 240 11.98 3.04 7.47
C ASN A 240 11.43 1.61 7.63
N GLU A 241 12.31 0.65 7.88
CA GLU A 241 11.96 -0.76 8.07
C GLU A 241 11.32 -1.03 9.45
N THR A 242 11.45 -0.11 10.43
CA THR A 242 10.96 -0.28 11.80
C THR A 242 9.61 0.39 12.07
N ILE A 243 8.92 0.89 11.03
CA ILE A 243 7.64 1.61 11.15
C ILE A 243 6.61 0.87 12.00
N GLY A 244 6.46 -0.44 11.81
CA GLY A 244 5.50 -1.24 12.57
C GLY A 244 5.78 -1.23 14.07
N LEU A 245 7.05 -1.39 14.45
CA LEU A 245 7.49 -1.35 15.86
C LEU A 245 7.32 0.04 16.47
N GLU A 246 7.62 1.09 15.71
CA GLU A 246 7.42 2.48 16.14
C GLU A 246 5.94 2.78 16.39
N ILE A 247 5.04 2.27 15.54
CA ILE A 247 3.58 2.39 15.73
C ILE A 247 3.12 1.66 17.00
N LEU A 248 3.63 0.45 17.26
CA LEU A 248 3.31 -0.28 18.49
C LEU A 248 3.81 0.46 19.73
N SER A 249 5.02 1.04 19.66
CA SER A 249 5.56 1.90 20.72
C SER A 249 4.71 3.15 20.91
N LEU A 250 4.19 3.76 19.84
CA LEU A 250 3.22 4.84 19.95
C LEU A 250 1.95 4.35 20.63
N LEU A 251 1.49 3.13 20.41
CA LEU A 251 0.32 2.61 21.12
C LEU A 251 0.60 2.17 22.57
N GLU A 252 1.82 2.35 23.07
CA GLU A 252 2.24 1.91 24.42
C GLU A 252 2.04 0.39 24.60
N ILE A 253 2.24 -0.37 23.50
CA ILE A 253 2.26 -1.83 23.46
C ILE A 253 3.72 -2.27 23.53
N HIS A 254 4.06 -3.08 24.54
CA HIS A 254 5.41 -3.61 24.79
C HIS A 254 5.48 -5.11 24.49
#